data_AF-A0A2D5EZB3-F1
#
_entry.id   AF-A0A2D5EZB3-F1
#
_cell.length_a   1.000
_cell.length_b   1.000
_cell.length_c   1.000
_cell.angle_alpha   90.00
_cell.angle_beta   90.00
_cell.angle_gamma   90.00
#
_symmetry.space_group_name_H-M   'P 1'
#
loop_
_entity.id
_entity.type
_entity.pdbx_description
1 polymer ?
#
loop_
_entity_poly.entity_id
_entity_poly.type
_entity_poly.pdbx_seq_one_letter_code
_entity_poly.pdbx_strand_id
1 'polypeptide(L)'
;MATREWWERLGLRERPRLEAVKDHREAKTFALLIVALLERGAPMTLEEVAERFEEAGIADRKKARRSLGRSRPERPPIHRVGEQLTLDLHDRELDLLVFTLGLRPPRRPRLRLVPSHGSLPTPDAPLTPEHLDEAWKGIPLGSAWSRRRVVLAVLDALGRAATPEEVIAFVEARADSHRLKVDQEGFRRRGSPVREVDGQWVVAEGAEEALARARAAVAERIEVARRTAGARRSPAESRAAERAWKRDAAAEAKRLAALHRGLLATYPTDAPRAAALVDLRARTVETFAGEAALEALLGRLEALDVMGGVHVRDQLAALGFDEGERRLAELHPTQKTVSVAPGRAPVKLSTGRLVRDSCLLPNPFGKKGALAAAAEQGPDALGRRLQAAAKALAAFYAYGRLHGAARVLQADWAIAVPVGWWDAGSPRLYELKKRAAEGSGELEVVLGMAPPFETPWAGAERVRVRTTPTGRYGGERSLVGRRGPIDDMDVQRARLVD
;
A
#
# COMPACT_ATOMS: atom_id res chain seq x y z
N MET A 1 -6.36 -25.72 24.95
CA MET A 1 -5.32 -25.49 23.92
C MET A 1 -4.42 -24.39 24.41
N ALA A 2 -3.09 -24.59 24.43
CA ALA A 2 -2.14 -23.55 24.83
C ALA A 2 -2.24 -22.39 23.83
N THR A 3 -2.76 -21.25 24.27
CA THR A 3 -2.86 -20.02 23.48
C THR A 3 -1.45 -19.60 23.09
N ARG A 4 -1.02 -19.88 21.85
CA ARG A 4 0.24 -19.33 21.35
C ARG A 4 0.15 -17.82 21.49
N GLU A 5 1.11 -17.23 22.21
CA GLU A 5 1.11 -15.82 22.53
C GLU A 5 1.10 -15.01 21.21
N TRP A 6 0.30 -13.94 21.12
CA TRP A 6 0.03 -13.23 19.85
C TRP A 6 1.30 -12.80 19.10
N TRP A 7 2.38 -12.48 19.81
CA TRP A 7 3.66 -12.11 19.22
C TRP A 7 4.38 -13.27 18.51
N GLU A 8 4.26 -14.51 18.99
CA GLU A 8 4.80 -15.69 18.30
C GLU A 8 4.12 -15.87 16.94
N ARG A 9 2.81 -15.63 16.88
CA ARG A 9 2.00 -15.74 15.65
C ARG A 9 2.40 -14.69 14.61
N LEU A 10 2.89 -13.53 15.06
CA LEU A 10 3.49 -12.51 14.20
C LEU A 10 4.95 -12.83 13.81
N GLY A 11 5.50 -13.95 14.27
CA GLY A 11 6.89 -14.35 14.02
C GLY A 11 7.90 -13.46 14.74
N LEU A 12 7.51 -12.84 15.86
CA LEU A 12 8.42 -12.09 16.70
C LEU A 12 9.32 -13.05 17.47
N ARG A 13 10.59 -12.70 17.60
CA ARG A 13 11.59 -13.55 18.28
C ARG A 13 11.40 -13.56 19.78
N GLU A 14 10.91 -12.47 20.33
CA GLU A 14 10.77 -12.22 21.75
C GLU A 14 9.46 -11.49 22.00
N ARG A 15 8.92 -11.69 23.21
CA ARG A 15 7.76 -10.97 23.72
C ARG A 15 8.06 -9.46 23.75
N PRO A 16 7.29 -8.61 23.04
CA PRO A 16 7.43 -7.17 23.12
C PRO A 16 7.23 -6.67 24.54
N ARG A 17 8.00 -5.67 24.96
CA ARG A 17 7.84 -5.00 26.25
C ARG A 17 7.67 -3.50 26.04
N LEU A 18 6.69 -2.89 26.69
CA LEU A 18 6.47 -1.44 26.62
C LEU A 18 7.71 -0.64 27.03
N GLU A 19 8.44 -1.09 28.05
CA GLU A 19 9.65 -0.42 28.55
C GLU A 19 10.72 -0.28 27.46
N ALA A 20 10.81 -1.26 26.55
CA ALA A 20 11.82 -1.27 25.49
C ALA A 20 11.49 -0.30 24.34
N VAL A 21 10.25 0.16 24.22
CA VAL A 21 9.80 0.98 23.09
C VAL A 21 9.22 2.33 23.48
N LYS A 22 9.02 2.62 24.77
CA LYS A 22 8.34 3.86 25.21
C LYS A 22 9.01 5.15 24.73
N ASP A 23 10.33 5.13 24.55
CA ASP A 23 11.12 6.28 24.07
C ASP A 23 11.36 6.26 22.56
N HIS A 24 10.78 5.31 21.83
CA HIS A 24 10.92 5.21 20.39
C HIS A 24 10.14 6.32 19.67
N ARG A 25 10.75 6.96 18.66
CA ARG A 25 10.13 8.11 17.95
C ARG A 25 8.74 7.83 17.34
N GLU A 26 8.50 6.57 16.96
CA GLU A 26 7.23 6.11 16.38
C GLU A 26 6.25 5.59 17.44
N ALA A 27 6.66 5.49 18.72
CA ALA A 27 5.85 4.95 19.82
C ALA A 27 4.83 5.98 20.35
N LYS A 28 3.92 6.40 19.47
CA LYS A 28 2.75 7.21 19.86
C LYS A 28 1.79 6.37 20.69
N THR A 29 0.87 7.01 21.43
CA THR A 29 -0.12 6.34 22.29
C THR A 29 -0.79 5.11 21.65
N PHE A 30 -1.20 5.22 20.38
CA PHE A 30 -1.84 4.12 19.65
C PHE A 30 -0.90 2.95 19.39
N ALA A 31 0.35 3.23 19.03
CA ALA A 31 1.38 2.22 18.83
C ALA A 31 1.73 1.52 20.15
N LEU A 32 1.82 2.26 21.26
CA LEU A 32 2.03 1.71 22.60
C LEU A 32 0.86 0.83 23.05
N LEU A 33 -0.38 1.20 22.74
CA LEU A 33 -1.56 0.36 23.01
C LEU A 33 -1.43 -1.01 22.31
N ILE A 34 -0.98 -1.04 21.05
CA ILE A 34 -0.72 -2.30 20.33
C ILE A 34 0.37 -3.11 21.03
N VAL A 35 1.45 -2.47 21.48
CA VAL A 35 2.52 -3.17 22.21
C VAL A 35 2.01 -3.75 23.52
N ALA A 36 1.16 -3.04 24.27
CA ALA A 36 0.55 -3.56 25.49
C ALA A 36 -0.28 -4.82 25.23
N LEU A 37 -1.08 -4.81 24.16
CA LEU A 37 -1.90 -5.95 23.73
C LEU A 37 -1.03 -7.14 23.28
N LEU A 38 0.04 -6.89 22.50
CA LEU A 38 0.99 -7.92 22.08
C LEU A 38 1.78 -8.49 23.25
N GLU A 39 2.18 -7.62 24.17
CA GLU A 39 2.87 -7.98 25.40
C GLU A 39 1.98 -8.88 26.24
N ARG A 40 0.69 -8.56 26.44
CA ARG A 40 -0.20 -9.44 27.21
C ARG A 40 -0.55 -10.73 26.45
N GLY A 41 -0.64 -10.67 25.13
CA GLY A 41 -1.06 -11.80 24.28
C GLY A 41 -2.55 -12.16 24.42
N ALA A 42 -3.37 -11.23 24.94
CA ALA A 42 -4.78 -11.40 25.19
C ALA A 42 -5.52 -10.05 25.14
N PRO A 43 -6.86 -10.04 24.99
CA PRO A 43 -7.63 -8.80 25.03
C PRO A 43 -7.48 -8.04 26.36
N MET A 44 -7.55 -6.71 26.29
CA MET A 44 -7.45 -5.81 27.47
C MET A 44 -8.48 -4.69 27.40
N THR A 45 -9.03 -4.31 28.53
CA THR A 45 -9.79 -3.06 28.67
C THR A 45 -8.87 -1.84 28.60
N LEU A 46 -9.45 -0.65 28.35
CA LEU A 46 -8.69 0.61 28.37
C LEU A 46 -8.09 0.91 29.75
N GLU A 47 -8.77 0.48 30.81
CA GLU A 47 -8.36 0.62 32.20
C GLU A 47 -7.13 -0.23 32.49
N GLU A 48 -7.10 -1.48 32.04
CA GLU A 48 -5.93 -2.38 32.17
C GLU A 48 -4.73 -1.86 31.37
N VAL A 49 -4.95 -1.31 30.16
CA VAL A 49 -3.85 -0.73 29.37
C VAL A 49 -3.31 0.53 30.06
N ALA A 50 -4.18 1.36 30.63
CA ALA A 50 -3.76 2.57 31.34
C ALA A 50 -2.94 2.25 32.60
N GLU A 51 -3.31 1.19 33.33
CA GLU A 51 -2.55 0.66 34.47
C GLU A 51 -1.18 0.15 34.01
N ARG A 52 -1.15 -0.66 32.95
CA ARG A 52 0.12 -1.14 32.37
C ARG A 52 1.03 0.01 31.89
N PHE A 53 0.46 1.10 31.36
CA PHE A 53 1.23 2.30 30.98
C PHE A 53 1.86 3.00 32.17
N GLU A 54 1.18 3.03 33.32
CA GLU A 54 1.72 3.58 34.57
C GLU A 54 2.88 2.72 35.07
N GLU A 55 2.71 1.40 35.08
CA GLU A 55 3.76 0.44 35.44
C GLU A 55 5.02 0.58 34.55
N ALA A 56 4.84 0.82 33.25
CA ALA A 56 5.95 1.05 32.30
C ALA A 56 6.64 2.42 32.48
N GLY A 57 6.08 3.30 33.32
CA GLY A 57 6.52 4.68 33.48
C GLY A 57 6.31 5.53 32.23
N ILE A 58 5.21 5.31 31.48
CA ILE A 58 4.83 6.11 30.30
C ILE A 58 4.05 7.35 30.73
N ALA A 59 3.03 7.17 31.57
CA ALA A 59 2.21 8.24 32.14
C ALA A 59 1.41 7.70 33.34
N ASP A 60 0.99 8.59 34.25
CA ASP A 60 0.05 8.23 35.31
C ASP A 60 -1.26 7.65 34.72
N ARG A 61 -1.91 6.74 35.45
CA ARG A 61 -3.08 5.98 34.96
C ARG A 61 -4.19 6.88 34.42
N LYS A 62 -4.46 8.01 35.08
CA LYS A 62 -5.54 8.94 34.68
C LYS A 62 -5.21 9.64 33.36
N LYS A 63 -3.96 10.09 33.19
CA LYS A 63 -3.48 10.71 31.94
C LYS A 63 -3.39 9.68 30.81
N ALA A 64 -2.90 8.47 31.10
CA ALA A 64 -2.85 7.36 30.16
C ALA A 64 -4.25 7.04 29.62
N ARG A 65 -5.22 6.84 30.51
CA ARG A 65 -6.62 6.56 30.15
C ARG A 65 -7.24 7.63 29.25
N ARG A 66 -6.98 8.91 29.55
CA ARG A 66 -7.44 10.05 28.73
C ARG A 66 -6.78 10.05 27.35
N SER A 67 -5.47 9.79 27.28
CA SER A 67 -4.70 9.73 26.03
C SER A 67 -5.19 8.58 25.14
N LEU A 68 -5.36 7.40 25.72
CA LEU A 68 -5.88 6.21 25.03
C LEU A 68 -7.28 6.47 24.46
N GLY A 69 -8.19 7.08 25.22
CA GLY A 69 -9.51 7.44 24.71
C GLY A 69 -9.48 8.39 23.51
N ARG A 70 -8.54 9.35 23.49
CA ARG A 70 -8.35 10.28 22.35
C ARG A 70 -7.69 9.64 21.14
N SER A 71 -6.99 8.51 21.31
CA SER A 71 -6.28 7.83 20.24
C SER A 71 -7.20 7.16 19.22
N ARG A 72 -8.51 7.06 19.50
CA ARG A 72 -9.48 6.26 18.72
C ARG A 72 -9.01 4.80 18.65
N PRO A 73 -9.09 4.07 19.77
CA PRO A 73 -8.48 2.74 19.91
C PRO A 73 -9.10 1.70 18.99
N GLU A 74 -10.37 1.86 18.58
CA GLU A 74 -11.11 0.94 17.69
C GLU A 74 -10.79 1.11 16.20
N ARG A 75 -9.59 1.61 15.87
CA ARG A 75 -9.14 1.61 14.48
C ARG A 75 -8.32 0.34 14.23
N PRO A 76 -8.35 -0.21 13.00
CA PRO A 76 -7.44 -1.28 12.61
C PRO A 76 -5.98 -0.95 13.02
N PRO A 77 -5.22 -1.93 13.53
CA PRO A 77 -5.57 -3.36 13.65
C PRO A 77 -6.38 -3.72 14.91
N ILE A 78 -6.75 -2.75 15.75
CA ILE A 78 -7.48 -3.00 16.99
C ILE A 78 -8.98 -2.98 16.75
N HIS A 79 -9.68 -3.91 17.38
CA HIS A 79 -11.14 -3.93 17.44
C HIS A 79 -11.60 -4.20 18.87
N ARG A 80 -12.88 -3.91 19.14
CA ARG A 80 -13.48 -4.04 20.47
C ARG A 80 -14.49 -5.18 20.48
N VAL A 81 -14.44 -6.01 21.53
CA VAL A 81 -15.43 -7.04 21.86
C VAL A 81 -15.91 -6.76 23.28
N GLY A 82 -17.15 -6.29 23.43
CA GLY A 82 -17.63 -5.76 24.71
C GLY A 82 -16.80 -4.54 25.15
N GLU A 83 -16.15 -4.61 26.31
CA GLU A 83 -15.21 -3.58 26.78
C GLU A 83 -13.73 -3.88 26.49
N GLN A 84 -13.44 -5.07 25.93
CA GLN A 84 -12.08 -5.51 25.68
C GLN A 84 -11.61 -5.11 24.29
N LEU A 85 -10.40 -4.60 24.20
CA LEU A 85 -9.66 -4.33 22.98
C LEU A 85 -8.81 -5.55 22.62
N THR A 86 -8.81 -5.92 21.36
CA THR A 86 -8.09 -7.08 20.82
C THR A 86 -7.47 -6.76 19.46
N LEU A 87 -6.56 -7.59 18.98
CA LEU A 87 -5.82 -7.39 17.73
C LEU A 87 -6.29 -8.31 16.63
N ASP A 88 -6.48 -7.76 15.43
CA ASP A 88 -6.49 -8.54 14.22
C ASP A 88 -5.04 -8.86 13.81
N LEU A 89 -4.60 -10.09 14.08
CA LEU A 89 -3.23 -10.53 13.80
C LEU A 89 -2.92 -10.65 12.31
N HIS A 90 -3.93 -10.60 11.44
CA HIS A 90 -3.76 -10.67 9.99
C HIS A 90 -3.81 -9.28 9.33
N ASP A 91 -4.06 -8.22 10.10
CA ASP A 91 -4.09 -6.86 9.60
C ASP A 91 -2.69 -6.35 9.20
N ARG A 92 -2.62 -5.66 8.07
CA ARG A 92 -1.36 -5.19 7.50
C ARG A 92 -0.75 -4.02 8.24
N GLU A 93 -1.58 -3.17 8.84
CA GLU A 93 -1.13 -2.04 9.64
C GLU A 93 -0.38 -2.54 10.88
N LEU A 94 -0.80 -3.69 11.44
CA LEU A 94 -0.07 -4.34 12.54
C LEU A 94 1.36 -4.72 12.14
N ASP A 95 1.55 -5.42 11.02
CA ASP A 95 2.89 -5.80 10.55
C ASP A 95 3.77 -4.58 10.25
N LEU A 96 3.18 -3.51 9.72
CA LEU A 96 3.89 -2.25 9.48
C LEU A 96 4.33 -1.60 10.80
N LEU A 97 3.43 -1.50 11.78
CA LEU A 97 3.70 -0.87 13.07
C LEU A 97 4.77 -1.61 13.85
N VAL A 98 4.67 -2.94 13.91
CA VAL A 98 5.68 -3.82 14.52
C VAL A 98 7.06 -3.62 13.86
N PHE A 99 7.09 -3.46 12.53
CA PHE A 99 8.34 -3.14 11.82
C PHE A 99 8.86 -1.75 12.15
N THR A 100 8.01 -0.71 12.12
CA THR A 100 8.44 0.67 12.36
C THR A 100 8.89 0.90 13.78
N LEU A 101 8.37 0.14 14.75
CA LEU A 101 8.80 0.13 16.15
C LEU A 101 10.09 -0.68 16.39
N GLY A 102 10.64 -1.34 15.35
CA GLY A 102 11.84 -2.16 15.49
C GLY A 102 11.64 -3.50 16.20
N LEU A 103 10.39 -3.91 16.47
CA LEU A 103 10.06 -5.18 17.14
C LEU A 103 10.37 -6.41 16.28
N ARG A 104 10.45 -6.24 14.97
CA ARG A 104 10.92 -7.29 14.05
C ARG A 104 12.01 -6.78 13.12
N PRO A 105 12.94 -7.65 12.69
CA PRO A 105 13.92 -7.26 11.69
C PRO A 105 13.25 -6.89 10.36
N PRO A 106 13.91 -6.08 9.52
CA PRO A 106 13.47 -5.86 8.15
C PRO A 106 13.36 -7.20 7.40
N ARG A 107 12.27 -7.39 6.64
CA ARG A 107 12.11 -8.58 5.76
C ARG A 107 13.18 -8.69 4.69
N ARG A 108 13.92 -7.60 4.43
CA ARG A 108 15.04 -7.55 3.50
C ARG A 108 16.30 -7.16 4.26
N PRO A 109 17.41 -7.92 4.14
CA PRO A 109 18.65 -7.54 4.80
C PRO A 109 19.06 -6.13 4.34
N ARG A 110 19.44 -5.29 5.31
CA ARG A 110 19.99 -3.96 5.03
C ARG A 110 21.17 -4.13 4.08
N LEU A 111 21.22 -3.27 3.07
CA LEU A 111 22.37 -3.20 2.17
C LEU A 111 23.59 -2.85 3.00
N ARG A 112 24.63 -3.68 2.97
CA ARG A 112 25.92 -3.34 3.57
C ARG A 112 26.55 -2.29 2.67
N LEU A 113 26.77 -1.09 3.21
CA LEU A 113 27.54 -0.05 2.55
C LEU A 113 29.02 -0.46 2.64
N VAL A 114 29.69 -0.67 1.50
CA VAL A 114 31.15 -0.77 1.47
C VAL A 114 31.71 0.67 1.43
N PRO A 115 32.59 1.08 2.36
CA PRO A 115 33.28 2.37 2.27
C PRO A 115 34.06 2.47 0.96
N SER A 116 33.95 3.60 0.27
CA SER A 116 34.76 3.87 -0.93
C SER A 116 36.06 4.54 -0.52
N HIS A 117 37.18 4.20 -1.17
CA HIS A 117 38.55 4.53 -0.74
C HIS A 117 39.23 5.69 -1.49
N GLY A 118 38.50 6.55 -2.22
CA GLY A 118 39.11 7.72 -2.87
C GLY A 118 39.16 8.96 -1.97
N SER A 119 40.14 9.85 -2.19
CA SER A 119 40.06 11.23 -1.67
C SER A 119 38.92 11.99 -2.37
N LEU A 120 38.35 12.98 -1.68
CA LEU A 120 37.39 13.93 -2.27
C LEU A 120 38.14 15.20 -2.71
N PRO A 121 37.69 15.88 -3.78
CA PRO A 121 38.24 17.19 -4.11
C PRO A 121 37.98 18.18 -2.97
N THR A 122 38.99 18.99 -2.63
CA THR A 122 38.85 20.05 -1.63
C THR A 122 38.37 21.35 -2.29
N PRO A 123 37.74 22.27 -1.56
CA PRO A 123 37.32 23.57 -2.11
C PRO A 123 38.49 24.40 -2.67
N ASP A 124 39.71 24.17 -2.18
CA ASP A 124 40.89 24.98 -2.52
C ASP A 124 41.72 24.39 -3.67
N ALA A 125 41.53 23.11 -4.02
CA ALA A 125 42.24 22.46 -5.11
C ALA A 125 41.41 22.48 -6.41
N PRO A 126 42.04 22.69 -7.58
CA PRO A 126 41.36 22.54 -8.86
C PRO A 126 40.74 21.15 -9.03
N LEU A 127 39.59 21.10 -9.70
CA LEU A 127 39.02 19.85 -10.16
C LEU A 127 39.91 19.17 -11.20
N THR A 128 39.66 17.90 -11.45
CA THR A 128 40.30 17.15 -12.54
C THR A 128 39.19 16.51 -13.39
N PRO A 129 39.47 16.12 -14.64
CA PRO A 129 38.50 15.41 -15.46
C PRO A 129 37.95 14.15 -14.76
N GLU A 130 38.78 13.43 -14.00
CA GLU A 130 38.39 12.22 -13.25
C GLU A 130 37.38 12.54 -12.13
N HIS A 131 37.51 13.68 -11.46
CA HIS A 131 36.51 14.14 -10.48
C HIS A 131 35.14 14.32 -11.15
N LEU A 132 35.11 14.84 -12.38
CA LEU A 132 33.88 15.04 -13.13
C LEU A 132 33.33 13.74 -13.69
N ASP A 133 34.20 12.83 -14.16
CA ASP A 133 33.82 11.47 -14.58
C ASP A 133 33.10 10.75 -13.45
N GLU A 134 33.65 10.78 -12.23
CA GLU A 134 33.05 10.12 -11.09
C GLU A 134 31.75 10.80 -10.64
N ALA A 135 31.70 12.13 -10.62
CA ALA A 135 30.54 12.88 -10.17
C ALA A 135 29.32 12.76 -11.11
N TRP A 136 29.57 12.71 -12.42
CA TRP A 136 28.55 12.87 -13.46
C TRP A 136 28.14 11.58 -14.17
N LYS A 137 28.87 10.48 -13.97
CA LYS A 137 28.53 9.18 -14.57
C LYS A 137 27.09 8.75 -14.30
N GLY A 138 26.33 8.52 -15.38
CA GLY A 138 24.98 7.95 -15.32
C GLY A 138 23.93 8.87 -14.70
N ILE A 139 24.11 10.20 -14.79
CA ILE A 139 23.11 11.17 -14.30
C ILE A 139 22.74 12.27 -15.30
N PRO A 140 21.48 12.74 -15.26
CA PRO A 140 21.05 13.95 -15.96
C PRO A 140 21.43 15.21 -15.15
N LEU A 141 22.28 16.07 -15.70
CA LEU A 141 22.68 17.34 -15.05
C LEU A 141 21.59 18.43 -15.13
N GLY A 142 20.65 18.30 -16.07
CA GLY A 142 19.68 19.35 -16.43
C GLY A 142 18.69 19.78 -15.34
N SER A 143 18.45 18.96 -14.31
CA SER A 143 17.51 19.28 -13.21
C SER A 143 18.19 19.55 -11.88
N ALA A 144 19.43 19.12 -11.70
CA ALA A 144 20.13 19.12 -10.41
C ALA A 144 21.29 20.12 -10.34
N TRP A 145 21.79 20.58 -11.48
CA TRP A 145 22.92 21.49 -11.56
C TRP A 145 22.57 22.75 -12.35
N SER A 146 23.00 23.91 -11.85
CA SER A 146 22.89 25.14 -12.62
C SER A 146 23.91 25.12 -13.77
N ARG A 147 23.53 25.67 -14.92
CA ARG A 147 24.43 25.73 -16.10
C ARG A 147 25.77 26.40 -15.77
N ARG A 148 25.74 27.48 -14.98
CA ARG A 148 26.94 28.19 -14.50
C ARG A 148 27.86 27.27 -13.70
N ARG A 149 27.31 26.46 -12.80
CA ARG A 149 28.10 25.54 -11.97
C ARG A 149 28.73 24.42 -12.79
N VAL A 150 28.00 23.89 -13.78
CA VAL A 150 28.56 22.89 -14.71
C VAL A 150 29.73 23.48 -15.49
N VAL A 151 29.55 24.66 -16.10
CA VAL A 151 30.62 25.30 -16.86
C VAL A 151 31.82 25.66 -15.99
N LEU A 152 31.61 26.22 -14.79
CA LEU A 152 32.69 26.47 -13.83
C LEU A 152 33.47 25.21 -13.50
N ALA A 153 32.78 24.09 -13.24
CA ALA A 153 33.44 22.83 -12.93
C ALA A 153 34.27 22.30 -14.10
N VAL A 154 33.78 22.44 -15.35
CA VAL A 154 34.55 22.07 -16.55
C VAL A 154 35.78 22.97 -16.73
N LEU A 155 35.62 24.29 -16.66
CA LEU A 155 36.74 25.22 -16.83
C LEU A 155 37.80 25.05 -15.73
N ASP A 156 37.38 24.78 -14.49
CA ASP A 156 38.26 24.47 -13.37
C ASP A 156 39.03 23.15 -13.60
N ALA A 157 38.36 22.12 -14.13
CA ALA A 157 38.98 20.85 -14.47
C ALA A 157 39.93 20.90 -15.68
N LEU A 158 39.65 21.78 -16.64
CA LEU A 158 40.51 22.00 -17.80
C LEU A 158 41.69 22.93 -17.47
N GLY A 159 41.56 23.79 -16.45
CA GLY A 159 42.57 24.77 -16.07
C GLY A 159 42.77 25.89 -17.10
N ARG A 160 41.86 26.04 -18.07
CA ARG A 160 41.95 27.01 -19.17
C ARG A 160 40.61 27.46 -19.71
N ALA A 161 40.65 28.51 -20.52
CA ALA A 161 39.58 28.90 -21.42
C ALA A 161 39.20 27.77 -22.39
N ALA A 162 37.92 27.67 -22.73
CA ALA A 162 37.41 26.68 -23.67
C ALA A 162 36.25 27.26 -24.48
N THR A 163 36.07 26.79 -25.72
CA THR A 163 34.92 27.20 -26.53
C THR A 163 33.63 26.58 -25.98
N PRO A 164 32.45 27.17 -26.22
CA PRO A 164 31.17 26.58 -25.83
C PRO A 164 31.01 25.14 -26.32
N GLU A 165 31.44 24.85 -27.55
CA GLU A 165 31.38 23.53 -28.18
C GLU A 165 32.27 22.53 -27.44
N GLU A 166 33.48 22.94 -27.06
CA GLU A 166 34.40 22.10 -26.31
C GLU A 166 33.82 21.76 -24.92
N VAL A 167 33.26 22.74 -24.23
CA VAL A 167 32.62 22.53 -22.91
C VAL A 167 31.40 21.62 -23.04
N ILE A 168 30.58 21.78 -24.08
CA ILE A 168 29.42 20.92 -24.33
C ILE A 168 29.87 19.48 -24.61
N ALA A 169 30.80 19.28 -25.55
CA ALA A 169 31.35 17.96 -25.86
C ALA A 169 31.96 17.29 -24.63
N PHE A 170 32.66 18.07 -23.78
CA PHE A 170 33.22 17.57 -22.52
C PHE A 170 32.16 17.02 -21.57
N VAL A 171 30.99 17.68 -21.48
CA VAL A 171 29.86 17.26 -20.64
C VAL A 171 29.10 16.09 -21.27
N GLU A 172 28.87 16.09 -22.58
CA GLU A 172 28.20 14.99 -23.31
C GLU A 172 28.93 13.66 -23.15
N ALA A 173 30.27 13.69 -23.11
CA ALA A 173 31.07 12.50 -22.88
C ALA A 173 30.90 11.88 -21.47
N ARG A 174 30.37 12.64 -20.50
CA ARG A 174 30.43 12.31 -19.06
C ARG A 174 29.09 12.22 -18.36
N ALA A 175 28.04 12.80 -18.93
CA ALA A 175 26.71 12.87 -18.35
C ALA A 175 25.64 12.38 -19.34
N ASP A 176 24.58 11.75 -18.82
CA ASP A 176 23.50 11.19 -19.66
C ASP A 176 22.69 12.28 -20.37
N SER A 177 22.62 13.49 -19.80
CA SER A 177 22.01 14.66 -20.44
C SER A 177 22.36 15.96 -19.73
N HIS A 178 22.33 17.08 -20.46
CA HIS A 178 22.51 18.43 -19.92
C HIS A 178 21.58 19.44 -20.59
N ARG A 179 21.61 20.70 -20.09
CA ARG A 179 20.87 21.83 -20.67
C ARG A 179 21.77 22.94 -21.21
N LEU A 180 23.08 22.69 -21.33
CA LEU A 180 24.01 23.60 -22.00
C LEU A 180 23.63 23.72 -23.49
N LYS A 181 23.95 24.88 -24.05
CA LYS A 181 23.72 25.31 -25.43
C LYS A 181 24.88 26.22 -25.78
N VAL A 182 25.24 26.32 -27.05
CA VAL A 182 26.34 27.19 -27.52
C VAL A 182 26.06 28.66 -27.15
N ASP A 183 24.85 29.14 -27.46
CA ASP A 183 24.42 30.48 -27.07
C ASP A 183 23.80 30.48 -25.67
N GLN A 184 24.56 30.96 -24.67
CA GLN A 184 24.10 31.15 -23.30
C GLN A 184 24.14 32.64 -22.93
N GLU A 185 23.05 33.35 -23.21
CA GLU A 185 22.87 34.77 -22.86
C GLU A 185 23.20 35.09 -21.39
N GLY A 186 22.99 34.13 -20.48
CA GLY A 186 23.24 34.27 -19.05
C GLY A 186 24.71 34.44 -18.64
N PHE A 187 25.68 34.18 -19.54
CA PHE A 187 27.12 34.35 -19.31
C PHE A 187 27.65 35.70 -19.79
N ARG A 188 26.89 36.43 -20.62
CA ARG A 188 27.21 37.80 -21.06
C ARG A 188 26.75 38.88 -20.06
N ARG A 189 26.10 38.47 -18.96
CA ARG A 189 25.59 39.39 -17.93
C ARG A 189 26.68 39.82 -16.96
N ARG A 190 26.69 41.11 -16.59
CA ARG A 190 27.58 41.67 -15.56
C ARG A 190 27.40 40.91 -14.23
N GLY A 191 28.53 40.51 -13.62
CA GLY A 191 28.55 39.73 -12.37
C GLY A 191 28.35 38.21 -12.54
N SER A 192 28.37 37.70 -13.77
CA SER A 192 28.43 36.25 -13.99
C SER A 192 29.81 35.70 -13.64
N PRO A 193 29.92 34.56 -12.92
CA PRO A 193 31.21 33.94 -12.61
C PRO A 193 31.86 33.26 -13.83
N VAL A 194 31.13 33.14 -14.93
CA VAL A 194 31.61 32.73 -16.25
C VAL A 194 31.39 33.90 -17.19
N ARG A 195 32.42 34.28 -17.96
CA ARG A 195 32.38 35.35 -18.95
C ARG A 195 32.80 34.81 -20.32
N GLU A 196 32.33 35.45 -21.38
CA GLU A 196 32.71 35.15 -22.75
C GLU A 196 33.76 36.17 -23.20
N VAL A 197 34.93 35.70 -23.65
CA VAL A 197 36.05 36.51 -24.14
C VAL A 197 36.53 35.85 -25.43
N ASP A 198 36.52 36.59 -26.55
CA ASP A 198 36.96 36.11 -27.86
C ASP A 198 36.33 34.76 -28.28
N GLY A 199 35.04 34.59 -27.99
CA GLY A 199 34.30 33.36 -28.30
C GLY A 199 34.60 32.17 -27.38
N GLN A 200 35.40 32.36 -26.32
CA GLN A 200 35.70 31.36 -25.31
C GLN A 200 35.00 31.68 -23.98
N TRP A 201 34.54 30.65 -23.29
CA TRP A 201 34.13 30.78 -21.90
C TRP A 201 35.35 30.71 -20.99
N VAL A 202 35.45 31.69 -20.09
CA VAL A 202 36.51 31.77 -19.09
C VAL A 202 35.92 32.06 -17.71
N VAL A 203 36.64 31.66 -16.68
CA VAL A 203 36.30 32.04 -15.30
C VAL A 203 36.47 33.56 -15.17
N ALA A 204 35.46 34.22 -14.59
CA ALA A 204 35.53 35.66 -14.31
C ALA A 204 36.51 35.94 -13.17
N GLU A 205 37.18 37.10 -13.23
CA GLU A 205 37.94 37.61 -12.10
C GLU A 205 37.00 37.86 -10.92
N GLY A 206 37.40 37.48 -9.69
CA GLY A 206 36.53 37.56 -8.51
C GLY A 206 35.53 36.40 -8.37
N ALA A 207 35.67 35.32 -9.13
CA ALA A 207 34.78 34.15 -9.09
C ALA A 207 35.26 33.02 -8.15
N GLU A 208 36.21 33.28 -7.26
CA GLU A 208 36.87 32.29 -6.39
C GLU A 208 35.84 31.58 -5.50
N GLU A 209 34.89 32.31 -4.92
CA GLU A 209 33.82 31.73 -4.10
C GLU A 209 32.88 30.83 -4.94
N ALA A 210 32.61 31.22 -6.19
CA ALA A 210 31.78 30.42 -7.09
C ALA A 210 32.48 29.12 -7.52
N LEU A 211 33.81 29.16 -7.70
CA LEU A 211 34.65 27.98 -7.94
C LEU A 211 34.68 27.07 -6.72
N ALA A 212 34.92 27.60 -5.51
CA ALA A 212 34.91 26.83 -4.28
C ALA A 212 33.56 26.12 -4.06
N ARG A 213 32.44 26.80 -4.34
CA ARG A 213 31.09 26.21 -4.31
C ARG A 213 30.88 25.14 -5.39
N ALA A 214 31.46 25.30 -6.57
CA ALA A 214 31.40 24.29 -7.64
C ALA A 214 32.20 23.04 -7.25
N ARG A 215 33.42 23.20 -6.71
CA ARG A 215 34.27 22.13 -6.17
C ARG A 215 33.58 21.37 -5.05
N ALA A 216 33.02 22.07 -4.06
CA ALA A 216 32.26 21.47 -2.97
C ALA A 216 31.05 20.66 -3.46
N ALA A 217 30.32 21.17 -4.45
CA ALA A 217 29.19 20.44 -5.03
C ALA A 217 29.64 19.17 -5.78
N VAL A 218 30.82 19.19 -6.43
CA VAL A 218 31.40 18.00 -7.06
C VAL A 218 31.82 16.98 -5.99
N ALA A 219 32.45 17.44 -4.91
CA ALA A 219 32.84 16.60 -3.77
C ALA A 219 31.62 15.91 -3.12
N GLU A 220 30.57 16.67 -2.79
CA GLU A 220 29.32 16.13 -2.25
C GLU A 220 28.70 15.09 -3.19
N ARG A 221 28.75 15.37 -4.50
CA ARG A 221 28.21 14.46 -5.50
C ARG A 221 29.01 13.17 -5.61
N ILE A 222 30.34 13.24 -5.60
CA ILE A 222 31.23 12.07 -5.53
C ILE A 222 30.92 11.26 -4.27
N GLU A 223 30.78 11.92 -3.12
CA GLU A 223 30.42 11.25 -1.87
C GLU A 223 29.09 10.51 -1.97
N VAL A 224 28.05 11.14 -2.53
CA VAL A 224 26.75 10.50 -2.78
C VAL A 224 26.89 9.35 -3.77
N ALA A 225 27.67 9.51 -4.85
CA ALA A 225 27.90 8.47 -5.85
C ALA A 225 28.61 7.26 -5.23
N ARG A 226 29.68 7.48 -4.46
CA ARG A 226 30.43 6.47 -3.70
C ARG A 226 29.56 5.77 -2.66
N ARG A 227 28.81 6.52 -1.85
CA ARG A 227 27.86 5.96 -0.87
C ARG A 227 26.81 5.08 -1.55
N THR A 228 26.30 5.52 -2.70
CA THR A 228 25.32 4.76 -3.48
C THR A 228 25.95 3.53 -4.13
N ALA A 229 27.17 3.63 -4.66
CA ALA A 229 27.89 2.51 -5.26
C ALA A 229 28.23 1.44 -4.22
N GLY A 230 28.73 1.83 -3.05
CA GLY A 230 28.96 0.96 -1.90
C GLY A 230 27.67 0.35 -1.34
N ALA A 231 26.51 0.97 -1.56
CA ALA A 231 25.20 0.44 -1.19
C ALA A 231 24.61 -0.56 -2.19
N ARG A 232 25.11 -0.62 -3.42
CA ARG A 232 24.50 -1.45 -4.47
C ARG A 232 24.90 -2.91 -4.24
N ARG A 233 23.90 -3.76 -4.03
CA ARG A 233 24.06 -5.20 -4.27
C ARG A 233 24.61 -5.41 -5.66
N SER A 234 25.47 -6.41 -5.82
CA SER A 234 25.87 -6.83 -7.16
C SER A 234 24.63 -7.14 -8.01
N PRO A 235 24.69 -6.98 -9.34
CA PRO A 235 23.58 -7.38 -10.21
C PRO A 235 23.16 -8.85 -10.01
N ALA A 236 24.12 -9.73 -9.70
CA ALA A 236 23.86 -11.14 -9.42
C ALA A 236 23.06 -11.33 -8.12
N GLU A 237 23.47 -10.69 -7.02
CA GLU A 237 22.73 -10.72 -5.75
C GLU A 237 21.35 -10.07 -5.85
N SER A 238 21.24 -8.97 -6.60
CA SER A 238 19.96 -8.30 -6.85
C SER A 238 18.99 -9.23 -7.59
N ARG A 239 19.46 -9.90 -8.66
CA ARG A 239 18.66 -10.90 -9.39
C ARG A 239 18.33 -12.12 -8.54
N ALA A 240 19.27 -12.60 -7.72
CA ALA A 240 19.03 -13.73 -6.82
C ALA A 240 17.97 -13.39 -5.75
N ALA A 241 18.08 -12.21 -5.13
CA ALA A 241 17.11 -11.72 -4.17
C ALA A 241 15.74 -11.48 -4.80
N GLU A 242 15.67 -10.97 -6.04
CA GLU A 242 14.42 -10.81 -6.78
C GLU A 242 13.77 -12.17 -7.07
N ARG A 243 14.54 -13.17 -7.51
CA ARG A 243 14.03 -14.54 -7.73
C ARG A 243 13.51 -15.17 -6.43
N ALA A 244 14.25 -15.06 -5.33
CA ALA A 244 13.81 -15.55 -4.03
C ALA A 244 12.49 -14.87 -3.62
N TRP A 245 12.42 -13.55 -3.71
CA TRP A 245 11.20 -12.80 -3.42
C TRP A 245 10.01 -13.20 -4.31
N LYS A 246 10.21 -13.40 -5.62
CA LYS A 246 9.15 -13.87 -6.53
C LYS A 246 8.65 -15.27 -6.14
N ARG A 247 9.55 -16.17 -5.72
CA ARG A 247 9.18 -17.51 -5.22
C ARG A 247 8.37 -17.42 -3.93
N ASP A 248 8.84 -16.65 -2.94
CA ASP A 248 8.14 -16.50 -1.66
C ASP A 248 6.78 -15.85 -1.85
N ALA A 249 6.69 -14.82 -2.70
CA ALA A 249 5.44 -14.17 -3.05
C ALA A 249 4.47 -15.13 -3.77
N ALA A 250 4.97 -15.99 -4.66
CA ALA A 250 4.16 -17.00 -5.35
C ALA A 250 3.66 -18.09 -4.38
N ALA A 251 4.51 -18.55 -3.46
CA ALA A 251 4.14 -19.51 -2.43
C ALA A 251 3.06 -18.94 -1.51
N GLU A 252 3.22 -17.70 -1.06
CA GLU A 252 2.22 -17.01 -0.24
C GLU A 252 0.92 -16.79 -1.02
N ALA A 253 0.99 -16.38 -2.28
CA ALA A 253 -0.19 -16.24 -3.14
C ALA A 253 -0.95 -17.57 -3.25
N LYS A 254 -0.24 -18.69 -3.44
CA LYS A 254 -0.83 -20.04 -3.50
C LYS A 254 -1.49 -20.43 -2.17
N ARG A 255 -0.80 -20.20 -1.04
CA ARG A 255 -1.34 -20.47 0.30
C ARG A 255 -2.62 -19.67 0.55
N LEU A 256 -2.59 -18.37 0.27
CA LEU A 256 -3.75 -17.50 0.40
C LEU A 256 -4.89 -17.92 -0.53
N ALA A 257 -4.60 -18.30 -1.78
CA ALA A 257 -5.62 -18.76 -2.72
C ALA A 257 -6.31 -20.06 -2.26
N ALA A 258 -5.62 -20.91 -1.50
CA ALA A 258 -6.16 -22.16 -0.97
C ALA A 258 -7.14 -21.97 0.21
N LEU A 259 -7.12 -20.82 0.89
CA LEU A 259 -7.98 -20.57 2.05
C LEU A 259 -9.46 -20.65 1.68
N HIS A 260 -10.23 -21.43 2.44
CA HIS A 260 -11.67 -21.56 2.32
C HIS A 260 -12.35 -20.31 2.88
N ARG A 261 -13.10 -19.60 2.04
CA ARG A 261 -13.71 -18.31 2.36
C ARG A 261 -15.22 -18.41 2.31
N GLY A 262 -15.86 -17.92 3.37
CA GLY A 262 -17.30 -17.74 3.41
C GLY A 262 -17.72 -16.31 3.74
N LEU A 263 -18.90 -15.91 3.29
CA LEU A 263 -19.51 -14.63 3.66
C LEU A 263 -20.85 -14.85 4.37
N LEU A 264 -20.99 -14.23 5.53
CA LEU A 264 -22.13 -14.35 6.42
C LEU A 264 -22.99 -13.09 6.40
N ALA A 265 -24.30 -13.30 6.29
CA ALA A 265 -25.30 -12.27 6.51
C ALA A 265 -26.41 -12.82 7.42
N THR A 266 -26.56 -12.26 8.60
CA THR A 266 -27.59 -12.62 9.59
C THR A 266 -28.72 -11.59 9.66
N TYR A 267 -29.88 -12.03 10.14
CA TYR A 267 -30.98 -11.15 10.48
C TYR A 267 -31.82 -11.68 11.66
N PRO A 268 -32.16 -10.81 12.64
CA PRO A 268 -31.46 -9.56 12.98
C PRO A 268 -29.96 -9.79 13.23
N THR A 269 -29.13 -8.75 13.17
CA THR A 269 -27.67 -8.87 13.33
C THR A 269 -27.26 -9.18 14.77
N ASP A 270 -27.98 -8.61 15.73
CA ASP A 270 -27.74 -8.65 17.18
C ASP A 270 -28.40 -9.86 17.88
N ALA A 271 -29.45 -10.41 17.28
CA ALA A 271 -30.10 -11.64 17.72
C ALA A 271 -30.53 -12.48 16.51
N PRO A 272 -29.58 -13.13 15.80
CA PRO A 272 -29.85 -13.86 14.57
C PRO A 272 -30.95 -14.90 14.73
N ARG A 273 -31.97 -14.79 13.87
CA ARG A 273 -33.04 -15.80 13.70
C ARG A 273 -32.94 -16.51 12.34
N ALA A 274 -32.26 -15.87 11.41
CA ALA A 274 -31.89 -16.45 10.13
C ALA A 274 -30.52 -15.96 9.69
N ALA A 275 -29.88 -16.74 8.82
CA ALA A 275 -28.60 -16.44 8.23
C ALA A 275 -28.54 -16.92 6.78
N ALA A 276 -27.73 -16.26 5.97
CA ALA A 276 -27.22 -16.78 4.71
C ALA A 276 -25.71 -16.89 4.77
N LEU A 277 -25.18 -18.04 4.35
CA LEU A 277 -23.76 -18.29 4.19
C LEU A 277 -23.45 -18.49 2.71
N VAL A 278 -22.53 -17.69 2.19
CA VAL A 278 -21.98 -17.86 0.86
C VAL A 278 -20.67 -18.61 0.97
N ASP A 279 -20.53 -19.73 0.27
CA ASP A 279 -19.23 -20.37 0.06
C ASP A 279 -18.61 -19.84 -1.24
N LEU A 280 -17.51 -19.10 -1.14
CA LEU A 280 -16.88 -18.50 -2.33
C LEU A 280 -16.14 -19.52 -3.20
N ARG A 281 -15.76 -20.68 -2.66
CA ARG A 281 -15.07 -21.74 -3.41
C ARG A 281 -16.09 -22.63 -4.12
N ALA A 282 -17.10 -23.12 -3.39
CA ALA A 282 -18.16 -23.95 -3.94
C ALA A 282 -19.12 -23.14 -4.83
N ARG A 283 -19.15 -21.81 -4.67
CA ARG A 283 -20.09 -20.89 -5.33
C ARG A 283 -21.55 -21.23 -5.02
N THR A 284 -21.80 -21.56 -3.76
CA THR A 284 -23.13 -21.87 -3.23
C THR A 284 -23.56 -20.81 -2.23
N VAL A 285 -24.88 -20.69 -2.04
CA VAL A 285 -25.46 -19.87 -0.97
C VAL A 285 -26.48 -20.73 -0.25
N GLU A 286 -26.27 -20.95 1.04
CA GLU A 286 -27.17 -21.69 1.92
C GLU A 286 -27.87 -20.71 2.86
N THR A 287 -29.11 -21.03 3.23
CA THR A 287 -29.90 -20.26 4.19
C THR A 287 -30.30 -21.13 5.37
N PHE A 288 -30.22 -20.54 6.55
CA PHE A 288 -30.50 -21.17 7.82
C PHE A 288 -31.56 -20.32 8.52
N ALA A 289 -32.70 -20.91 8.88
CA ALA A 289 -33.78 -20.20 9.55
C ALA A 289 -34.30 -21.06 10.72
N GLY A 290 -34.38 -20.45 11.90
CA GLY A 290 -34.71 -21.15 13.14
C GLY A 290 -33.49 -21.77 13.82
N GLU A 291 -33.66 -22.13 15.08
CA GLU A 291 -32.59 -22.51 16.01
C GLU A 291 -31.78 -23.72 15.52
N ALA A 292 -32.42 -24.83 15.16
CA ALA A 292 -31.73 -26.04 14.68
C ALA A 292 -30.92 -25.79 13.39
N ALA A 293 -31.40 -24.90 12.50
CA ALA A 293 -30.66 -24.55 11.30
C ALA A 293 -29.46 -23.65 11.62
N LEU A 294 -29.60 -22.73 12.58
CA LEU A 294 -28.48 -21.90 13.04
C LEU A 294 -27.41 -22.72 13.78
N GLU A 295 -27.79 -23.78 14.49
CA GLU A 295 -26.83 -24.72 15.05
C GLU A 295 -26.03 -25.44 13.95
N ALA A 296 -26.71 -25.89 12.88
CA ALA A 296 -26.04 -26.50 11.72
C ALA A 296 -25.10 -25.53 10.98
N LEU A 297 -25.41 -24.21 10.99
CA LEU A 297 -24.51 -23.18 10.45
C LEU A 297 -23.17 -23.15 11.20
N LEU A 298 -23.13 -23.38 12.51
CA LEU A 298 -21.88 -23.32 13.28
C LEU A 298 -20.86 -24.33 12.75
N GLY A 299 -21.28 -25.56 12.47
CA GLY A 299 -20.41 -26.58 11.84
C GLY A 299 -19.92 -26.20 10.44
N ARG A 300 -20.69 -25.37 9.69
CA ARG A 300 -20.22 -24.82 8.41
C ARG A 300 -19.17 -23.74 8.60
N LEU A 301 -19.34 -22.88 9.60
CA LEU A 301 -18.38 -21.82 9.91
C LEU A 301 -17.04 -22.39 10.38
N GLU A 302 -17.05 -23.53 11.08
CA GLU A 302 -15.83 -24.19 11.53
C GLU A 302 -14.87 -24.57 10.40
N ALA A 303 -15.41 -24.95 9.24
CA ALA A 303 -14.65 -25.35 8.06
C ALA A 303 -13.99 -24.19 7.31
N LEU A 304 -14.35 -22.94 7.64
CA LEU A 304 -13.84 -21.76 6.96
C LEU A 304 -12.53 -21.27 7.57
N ASP A 305 -11.59 -20.86 6.72
CA ASP A 305 -10.37 -20.16 7.12
C ASP A 305 -10.58 -18.65 7.23
N VAL A 306 -11.53 -18.12 6.45
CA VAL A 306 -11.84 -16.70 6.33
C VAL A 306 -13.35 -16.51 6.34
N MET A 307 -13.84 -15.64 7.21
CA MET A 307 -15.25 -15.27 7.29
C MET A 307 -15.40 -13.78 7.05
N GLY A 308 -16.30 -13.38 6.16
CA GLY A 308 -16.57 -11.97 5.89
C GLY A 308 -18.03 -11.61 6.03
N GLY A 309 -18.32 -10.33 6.22
CA GLY A 309 -19.68 -9.86 6.41
C GLY A 309 -19.70 -8.41 6.86
N VAL A 310 -20.87 -7.82 6.96
CA VAL A 310 -21.03 -6.48 7.53
C VAL A 310 -21.11 -6.62 9.05
N HIS A 311 -20.14 -6.12 9.80
CA HIS A 311 -20.05 -6.37 11.26
C HIS A 311 -19.94 -7.87 11.55
N VAL A 312 -19.06 -8.57 10.83
CA VAL A 312 -18.98 -10.05 10.92
C VAL A 312 -18.63 -10.50 12.33
N ARG A 313 -17.82 -9.72 13.07
CA ARG A 313 -17.52 -10.00 14.49
C ARG A 313 -18.77 -10.03 15.35
N ASP A 314 -19.61 -8.99 15.24
CA ASP A 314 -20.86 -8.89 16.00
C ASP A 314 -21.82 -10.03 15.66
N GLN A 315 -21.88 -10.41 14.38
CA GLN A 315 -22.71 -11.54 13.92
C GLN A 315 -22.24 -12.87 14.50
N LEU A 316 -20.93 -13.14 14.51
CA LEU A 316 -20.37 -14.37 15.07
C LEU A 316 -20.58 -14.42 16.58
N ALA A 317 -20.34 -13.31 17.28
CA ALA A 317 -20.60 -13.20 18.71
C ALA A 317 -22.08 -13.44 19.05
N ALA A 318 -23.01 -12.86 18.28
CA ALA A 318 -24.45 -13.07 18.48
C ALA A 318 -24.92 -14.49 18.16
N LEU A 319 -24.19 -15.22 17.30
CA LEU A 319 -24.38 -16.65 17.06
C LEU A 319 -23.71 -17.55 18.11
N GLY A 320 -22.93 -16.98 19.05
CA GLY A 320 -22.14 -17.74 20.01
C GLY A 320 -20.96 -18.48 19.39
N PHE A 321 -20.46 -18.04 18.24
CA PHE A 321 -19.34 -18.67 17.53
C PHE A 321 -18.00 -18.01 17.90
N ASP A 322 -17.04 -18.82 18.35
CA ASP A 322 -15.64 -18.37 18.55
C ASP A 322 -14.87 -18.41 17.23
N GLU A 323 -14.48 -17.24 16.73
CA GLU A 323 -13.69 -17.15 15.50
C GLU A 323 -12.32 -17.82 15.60
N GLY A 324 -11.77 -17.95 16.82
CA GLY A 324 -10.46 -18.53 17.09
C GLY A 324 -9.34 -17.88 16.26
N GLU A 325 -8.68 -18.69 15.43
CA GLU A 325 -7.54 -18.26 14.63
C GLU A 325 -7.90 -17.72 13.24
N ARG A 326 -9.19 -17.74 12.89
CA ARG A 326 -9.69 -17.46 11.54
C ARG A 326 -9.55 -15.99 11.17
N ARG A 327 -9.46 -15.72 9.87
CA ARG A 327 -9.37 -14.35 9.34
C ARG A 327 -10.77 -13.77 9.20
N LEU A 328 -10.96 -12.53 9.63
CA LEU A 328 -12.22 -11.83 9.46
C LEU A 328 -12.11 -10.74 8.40
N ALA A 329 -13.14 -10.64 7.55
CA ALA A 329 -13.25 -9.65 6.50
C ALA A 329 -14.44 -8.73 6.79
N GLU A 330 -14.15 -7.61 7.47
CA GLU A 330 -15.14 -6.61 7.82
C GLU A 330 -15.56 -5.75 6.62
N LEU A 331 -16.72 -6.06 6.03
CA LEU A 331 -17.24 -5.44 4.80
C LEU A 331 -18.01 -4.15 5.08
N HIS A 332 -17.41 -3.25 5.85
CA HIS A 332 -17.98 -1.94 6.15
C HIS A 332 -16.98 -0.81 5.86
N PRO A 333 -17.44 0.44 5.65
CA PRO A 333 -16.55 1.56 5.43
C PRO A 333 -15.64 1.80 6.65
N THR A 334 -14.33 1.90 6.44
CA THR A 334 -13.35 2.23 7.49
C THR A 334 -13.46 3.68 8.00
N GLN A 335 -14.16 4.53 7.26
CA GLN A 335 -14.43 5.92 7.61
C GLN A 335 -15.88 6.30 7.30
N LYS A 336 -16.43 7.26 8.05
CA LYS A 336 -17.83 7.68 7.92
C LYS A 336 -18.10 8.54 6.68
N THR A 337 -17.10 9.32 6.26
CA THR A 337 -17.21 10.24 5.13
C THR A 337 -15.91 10.27 4.33
N VAL A 338 -16.01 10.72 3.08
CA VAL A 338 -14.85 10.97 2.23
C VAL A 338 -15.10 12.22 1.39
N SER A 339 -14.06 13.03 1.18
CA SER A 339 -14.12 14.14 0.23
C SER A 339 -13.67 13.67 -1.14
N VAL A 340 -14.49 13.89 -2.17
CA VAL A 340 -14.23 13.42 -3.53
C VAL A 340 -13.41 14.46 -4.33
N ALA A 341 -13.51 15.74 -3.98
CA ALA A 341 -12.71 16.81 -4.56
C ALA A 341 -12.67 18.02 -3.60
N PRO A 342 -11.62 18.88 -3.67
CA PRO A 342 -11.62 20.16 -2.97
C PRO A 342 -12.86 20.99 -3.28
N GLY A 343 -13.50 21.57 -2.26
CA GLY A 343 -14.69 22.41 -2.41
C GLY A 343 -16.02 21.67 -2.58
N ARG A 344 -16.02 20.32 -2.69
CA ARG A 344 -17.27 19.53 -2.71
C ARG A 344 -17.65 19.05 -1.31
N ALA A 345 -18.96 18.92 -1.07
CA ALA A 345 -19.47 18.39 0.19
C ALA A 345 -19.00 16.93 0.39
N PRO A 346 -18.57 16.54 1.61
CA PRO A 346 -18.17 15.17 1.90
C PRO A 346 -19.32 14.18 1.68
N VAL A 347 -18.98 13.03 1.11
CA VAL A 347 -19.90 11.93 0.88
C VAL A 347 -19.97 11.05 2.11
N LYS A 348 -21.18 10.84 2.65
CA LYS A 348 -21.43 9.82 3.68
C LYS A 348 -21.29 8.42 3.09
N LEU A 349 -20.45 7.61 3.73
CA LEU A 349 -20.23 6.22 3.35
C LEU A 349 -21.19 5.31 4.12
N SER A 350 -21.70 4.32 3.40
CA SER A 350 -22.44 3.18 3.95
C SER A 350 -22.08 1.95 3.12
N THR A 351 -22.18 0.75 3.69
CA THR A 351 -21.92 -0.48 2.92
C THR A 351 -22.79 -0.55 1.67
N GLY A 352 -24.08 -0.22 1.79
CA GLY A 352 -24.99 -0.22 0.64
C GLY A 352 -24.55 0.72 -0.48
N ARG A 353 -23.98 1.88 -0.14
CA ARG A 353 -23.37 2.79 -1.13
C ARG A 353 -22.12 2.20 -1.74
N LEU A 354 -21.19 1.67 -0.92
CA LEU A 354 -19.95 1.10 -1.43
C LEU A 354 -20.19 -0.06 -2.38
N VAL A 355 -21.12 -0.97 -2.04
CA VAL A 355 -21.51 -2.09 -2.91
C VAL A 355 -22.11 -1.57 -4.22
N ARG A 356 -23.06 -0.62 -4.15
CA ARG A 356 -23.67 -0.03 -5.33
C ARG A 356 -22.64 0.64 -6.23
N ASP A 357 -21.80 1.50 -5.68
CA ASP A 357 -20.86 2.31 -6.47
C ASP A 357 -19.71 1.44 -7.03
N SER A 358 -19.25 0.42 -6.28
CA SER A 358 -18.18 -0.50 -6.72
C SER A 358 -18.66 -1.56 -7.71
N CYS A 359 -19.83 -2.15 -7.46
CA CYS A 359 -20.33 -3.29 -8.22
C CYS A 359 -21.41 -2.89 -9.25
N LEU A 360 -21.78 -1.61 -9.31
CA LEU A 360 -22.91 -1.07 -10.09
C LEU A 360 -24.23 -1.80 -9.85
N LEU A 361 -24.41 -2.38 -8.66
CA LEU A 361 -25.63 -3.10 -8.28
C LEU A 361 -26.68 -2.11 -7.77
N PRO A 362 -27.82 -1.91 -8.47
CA PRO A 362 -28.89 -1.08 -7.94
C PRO A 362 -29.48 -1.76 -6.71
N ASN A 363 -29.63 -1.02 -5.61
CA ASN A 363 -30.34 -1.49 -4.41
C ASN A 363 -29.80 -2.83 -3.84
N PRO A 364 -28.50 -2.93 -3.48
CA PRO A 364 -27.85 -4.21 -3.15
C PRO A 364 -28.46 -4.93 -1.94
N PHE A 365 -29.02 -4.19 -0.98
CA PHE A 365 -29.77 -4.71 0.17
C PHE A 365 -31.27 -4.34 0.10
N GLY A 366 -31.66 -3.77 -1.05
CA GLY A 366 -32.84 -2.95 -1.33
C GLY A 366 -33.34 -2.03 -0.24
N LYS A 367 -34.67 -1.81 -0.22
CA LYS A 367 -35.27 -0.71 0.54
C LYS A 367 -35.08 -0.92 2.04
N LYS A 368 -34.97 0.18 2.79
CA LYS A 368 -34.95 0.14 4.25
C LYS A 368 -36.17 -0.64 4.76
N GLY A 369 -35.96 -1.57 5.71
CA GLY A 369 -37.01 -2.43 6.24
C GLY A 369 -37.36 -3.65 5.38
N ALA A 370 -36.74 -3.85 4.21
CA ALA A 370 -37.06 -4.99 3.35
C ALA A 370 -36.81 -6.36 4.01
N LEU A 371 -35.79 -6.49 4.87
CA LEU A 371 -35.56 -7.72 5.62
C LEU A 371 -36.62 -7.95 6.71
N ALA A 372 -37.10 -6.88 7.36
CA ALA A 372 -38.18 -6.96 8.34
C ALA A 372 -39.49 -7.42 7.70
N ALA A 373 -39.88 -6.78 6.60
CA ALA A 373 -41.07 -7.18 5.83
C ALA A 373 -40.96 -8.61 5.30
N ALA A 374 -39.76 -9.06 4.89
CA ALA A 374 -39.55 -10.43 4.46
C ALA A 374 -39.63 -11.43 5.63
N ALA A 375 -39.18 -11.04 6.83
CA ALA A 375 -39.32 -11.86 8.03
C ALA A 375 -40.80 -12.05 8.44
N GLU A 376 -41.62 -11.00 8.29
CA GLU A 376 -43.07 -11.07 8.52
C GLU A 376 -43.78 -12.01 7.53
N GLN A 377 -43.26 -12.13 6.30
CA GLN A 377 -43.78 -13.04 5.26
C GLN A 377 -43.37 -14.52 5.47
N GLY A 378 -42.44 -14.79 6.40
CA GLY A 378 -42.00 -16.14 6.72
C GLY A 378 -40.58 -16.49 6.26
N PRO A 379 -40.08 -17.68 6.63
CA PRO A 379 -38.68 -18.07 6.52
C PRO A 379 -38.17 -18.09 5.07
N ASP A 380 -38.98 -18.52 4.10
CA ASP A 380 -38.58 -18.58 2.70
C ASP A 380 -38.36 -17.20 2.07
N ALA A 381 -39.23 -16.24 2.40
CA ALA A 381 -39.12 -14.87 1.91
C ALA A 381 -37.88 -14.19 2.50
N LEU A 382 -37.65 -14.36 3.81
CA LEU A 382 -36.44 -13.90 4.48
C LEU A 382 -35.18 -14.55 3.92
N GLY A 383 -35.19 -15.86 3.70
CA GLY A 383 -34.09 -16.63 3.13
C GLY A 383 -33.70 -16.11 1.75
N ARG A 384 -34.65 -15.99 0.81
CA ARG A 384 -34.38 -15.40 -0.52
C ARG A 384 -33.78 -14.00 -0.44
N ARG A 385 -34.24 -13.20 0.53
CA ARG A 385 -33.74 -11.84 0.71
C ARG A 385 -32.31 -11.79 1.26
N LEU A 386 -32.01 -12.63 2.24
CA LEU A 386 -30.66 -12.81 2.77
C LEU A 386 -29.70 -13.34 1.71
N GLN A 387 -30.11 -14.30 0.89
CA GLN A 387 -29.30 -14.78 -0.24
C GLN A 387 -28.92 -13.64 -1.20
N ALA A 388 -29.89 -12.79 -1.57
CA ALA A 388 -29.62 -11.65 -2.45
C ALA A 388 -28.61 -10.67 -1.82
N ALA A 389 -28.76 -10.36 -0.54
CA ALA A 389 -27.82 -9.51 0.19
C ALA A 389 -26.42 -10.13 0.26
N ALA A 390 -26.33 -11.43 0.54
CA ALA A 390 -25.06 -12.14 0.66
C ALA A 390 -24.34 -12.25 -0.70
N LYS A 391 -25.07 -12.45 -1.80
CA LYS A 391 -24.51 -12.38 -3.18
C LYS A 391 -23.97 -10.99 -3.51
N ALA A 392 -24.65 -9.92 -3.09
CA ALA A 392 -24.15 -8.56 -3.25
C ALA A 392 -22.85 -8.32 -2.46
N LEU A 393 -22.75 -8.88 -1.23
CA LEU A 393 -21.51 -8.88 -0.46
C LEU A 393 -20.40 -9.69 -1.14
N ALA A 394 -20.72 -10.83 -1.78
CA ALA A 394 -19.75 -11.63 -2.53
C ALA A 394 -19.16 -10.88 -3.73
N ALA A 395 -20.00 -10.14 -4.47
CA ALA A 395 -19.53 -9.25 -5.52
C ALA A 395 -18.55 -8.20 -4.95
N PHE A 396 -18.94 -7.54 -3.86
CA PHE A 396 -18.16 -6.48 -3.23
C PHE A 396 -16.84 -6.95 -2.61
N TYR A 397 -16.86 -8.09 -1.92
CA TYR A 397 -15.66 -8.73 -1.37
C TYR A 397 -14.63 -8.96 -2.46
N ALA A 398 -15.05 -9.55 -3.58
CA ALA A 398 -14.16 -9.89 -4.67
C ALA A 398 -13.70 -8.66 -5.46
N TYR A 399 -14.52 -7.61 -5.60
CA TYR A 399 -14.08 -6.31 -6.10
C TYR A 399 -12.98 -5.72 -5.21
N GLY A 400 -13.21 -5.67 -3.90
CA GLY A 400 -12.24 -5.17 -2.93
C GLY A 400 -10.93 -5.96 -2.93
N ARG A 401 -10.98 -7.28 -3.14
CA ARG A 401 -9.78 -8.11 -3.30
C ARG A 401 -8.99 -7.82 -4.59
N LEU A 402 -9.69 -7.55 -5.69
CA LEU A 402 -9.05 -7.26 -6.97
C LEU A 402 -8.31 -5.92 -6.94
N HIS A 403 -8.91 -4.92 -6.30
CA HIS A 403 -8.43 -3.53 -6.32
C HIS A 403 -7.66 -3.11 -5.07
N GLY A 404 -7.92 -3.75 -3.93
CA GLY A 404 -7.49 -3.28 -2.61
C GLY A 404 -8.27 -2.03 -2.15
N ALA A 405 -9.36 -1.69 -2.84
CA ALA A 405 -10.20 -0.54 -2.56
C ALA A 405 -11.65 -0.77 -3.02
N ALA A 406 -12.57 0.03 -2.49
CA ALA A 406 -13.92 0.22 -2.96
C ALA A 406 -14.01 1.51 -3.78
N ARG A 407 -14.88 1.55 -4.79
CA ARG A 407 -15.18 2.77 -5.54
C ARG A 407 -16.30 3.54 -4.88
N VAL A 408 -16.16 4.87 -4.83
CA VAL A 408 -17.25 5.80 -4.51
C VAL A 408 -17.47 6.70 -5.71
N LEU A 409 -18.72 6.76 -6.17
CA LEU A 409 -19.12 7.60 -7.30
C LEU A 409 -19.83 8.85 -6.80
N GLN A 410 -19.47 10.01 -7.34
CA GLN A 410 -20.18 11.27 -7.16
C GLN A 410 -20.13 12.09 -8.45
N ALA A 411 -21.26 12.13 -9.15
CA ALA A 411 -21.37 12.72 -10.49
C ALA A 411 -20.33 12.13 -11.45
N ASP A 412 -19.42 12.95 -11.96
CA ASP A 412 -18.34 12.63 -12.90
C ASP A 412 -17.06 12.11 -12.22
N TRP A 413 -17.03 11.99 -10.89
CA TRP A 413 -15.84 11.58 -10.14
C TRP A 413 -15.99 10.19 -9.54
N ALA A 414 -14.91 9.42 -9.68
CA ALA A 414 -14.69 8.18 -8.96
C ALA A 414 -13.46 8.33 -8.05
N ILE A 415 -13.59 7.92 -6.80
CA ILE A 415 -12.44 7.79 -5.90
C ILE A 415 -12.35 6.38 -5.34
N ALA A 416 -11.12 5.96 -5.06
CA ALA A 416 -10.83 4.70 -4.40
C ALA A 416 -10.75 4.92 -2.88
N VAL A 417 -11.56 4.18 -2.13
CA VAL A 417 -11.51 4.12 -0.66
C VAL A 417 -10.86 2.79 -0.28
N PRO A 418 -9.71 2.77 0.42
CA PRO A 418 -9.05 1.53 0.82
C PRO A 418 -9.98 0.62 1.62
N VAL A 419 -9.84 -0.69 1.41
CA VAL A 419 -10.57 -1.73 2.17
C VAL A 419 -9.59 -2.54 3.01
N GLY A 420 -10.07 -3.13 4.11
CA GLY A 420 -9.24 -3.92 5.02
C GLY A 420 -9.09 -5.40 4.63
N TRP A 421 -10.00 -5.93 3.81
CA TRP A 421 -10.13 -7.38 3.56
C TRP A 421 -9.39 -7.90 2.31
N TRP A 422 -8.31 -7.23 1.89
CA TRP A 422 -7.47 -7.72 0.79
C TRP A 422 -6.15 -8.27 1.30
N ASP A 423 -5.72 -9.41 0.75
CA ASP A 423 -4.45 -10.02 1.13
C ASP A 423 -3.31 -9.47 0.27
N ALA A 424 -2.22 -9.02 0.90
CA ALA A 424 -1.03 -8.49 0.21
C ALA A 424 -0.42 -9.44 -0.83
N GLY A 425 -0.49 -10.75 -0.55
CA GLY A 425 0.03 -11.80 -1.41
C GLY A 425 -0.96 -12.24 -2.50
N SER A 426 -2.23 -11.83 -2.45
CA SER A 426 -3.17 -12.11 -3.53
C SER A 426 -2.86 -11.24 -4.75
N PRO A 427 -2.92 -11.80 -5.98
CA PRO A 427 -2.74 -10.99 -7.19
C PRO A 427 -3.88 -9.98 -7.32
N ARG A 428 -3.52 -8.69 -7.38
CA ARG A 428 -4.41 -7.57 -7.71
C ARG A 428 -4.43 -7.32 -9.21
N LEU A 429 -5.35 -6.47 -9.68
CA LEU A 429 -5.40 -6.08 -11.09
C LEU A 429 -4.05 -5.56 -11.60
N TYR A 430 -3.35 -4.76 -10.80
CA TYR A 430 -1.99 -4.29 -11.13
C TYR A 430 -1.01 -5.44 -11.41
N GLU A 431 -0.99 -6.47 -10.55
CA GLU A 431 -0.08 -7.60 -10.70
C GLU A 431 -0.48 -8.50 -11.89
N LEU A 432 -1.78 -8.65 -12.14
CA LEU A 432 -2.28 -9.35 -13.33
C LEU A 432 -1.86 -8.63 -14.61
N LYS A 433 -2.03 -7.30 -14.67
CA LYS A 433 -1.57 -6.47 -15.80
C LYS A 433 -0.06 -6.58 -15.99
N LYS A 434 0.70 -6.55 -14.91
CA LYS A 434 2.15 -6.71 -14.96
C LYS A 434 2.54 -8.07 -15.54
N ARG A 435 1.96 -9.17 -15.04
CA ARG A 435 2.23 -10.52 -15.54
C ARG A 435 1.81 -10.70 -16.99
N ALA A 436 0.67 -10.17 -17.40
CA ALA A 436 0.24 -10.19 -18.79
C ALA A 436 1.22 -9.43 -19.68
N ALA A 437 1.65 -8.23 -19.30
CA ALA A 437 2.64 -7.46 -20.06
C ALA A 437 4.02 -8.14 -20.15
N GLU A 438 4.39 -8.95 -19.16
CA GLU A 438 5.62 -9.77 -19.15
C GLU A 438 5.47 -11.09 -19.93
N GLY A 439 4.25 -11.47 -20.31
CA GLY A 439 3.91 -12.74 -20.97
C GLY A 439 3.10 -12.55 -22.27
N SER A 440 1.86 -13.05 -22.29
CA SER A 440 0.99 -13.08 -23.48
C SER A 440 0.49 -11.71 -23.96
N GLY A 441 0.58 -10.68 -23.12
CA GLY A 441 -0.01 -9.37 -23.35
C GLY A 441 -1.53 -9.30 -23.16
N GLU A 442 -2.18 -10.41 -22.78
CA GLU A 442 -3.65 -10.51 -22.70
C GLU A 442 -4.17 -10.81 -21.28
N LEU A 443 -5.36 -10.29 -20.98
CA LEU A 443 -6.17 -10.62 -19.81
C LEU A 443 -7.60 -10.91 -20.25
N GLU A 444 -8.30 -11.74 -19.49
CA GLU A 444 -9.75 -11.83 -19.57
C GLU A 444 -10.35 -11.05 -18.40
N VAL A 445 -11.28 -10.14 -18.70
CA VAL A 445 -11.88 -9.23 -17.71
C VAL A 445 -13.40 -9.19 -17.83
N VAL A 446 -14.09 -8.96 -16.71
CA VAL A 446 -15.51 -8.61 -16.67
C VAL A 446 -15.62 -7.13 -16.35
N LEU A 447 -16.36 -6.37 -17.15
CA LEU A 447 -16.50 -4.92 -17.02
C LEU A 447 -17.92 -4.51 -16.58
N GLY A 448 -18.00 -3.35 -15.92
CA GLY A 448 -19.28 -2.71 -15.61
C GLY A 448 -19.96 -3.30 -14.38
N MET A 449 -21.20 -3.79 -14.54
CA MET A 449 -21.97 -4.36 -13.44
C MET A 449 -21.40 -5.71 -13.01
N ALA A 450 -21.39 -5.97 -11.70
CA ALA A 450 -20.93 -7.25 -11.18
C ALA A 450 -21.73 -8.41 -11.82
N PRO A 451 -21.05 -9.48 -12.26
CA PRO A 451 -21.69 -10.62 -12.89
C PRO A 451 -22.53 -11.40 -11.85
N PRO A 452 -23.48 -12.24 -12.30
CA PRO A 452 -24.18 -13.15 -11.40
C PRO A 452 -23.21 -14.03 -10.61
N PHE A 453 -23.53 -14.32 -9.35
CA PHE A 453 -22.65 -15.04 -8.44
C PHE A 453 -22.27 -16.44 -8.95
N GLU A 454 -23.24 -17.15 -9.52
CA GLU A 454 -23.11 -18.50 -10.05
C GLU A 454 -22.22 -18.53 -11.32
N THR A 455 -22.24 -17.44 -12.09
CA THR A 455 -21.53 -17.29 -13.37
C THR A 455 -20.59 -16.08 -13.33
N PRO A 456 -19.51 -16.13 -12.53
CA PRO A 456 -18.66 -14.97 -12.24
C PRO A 456 -17.85 -14.46 -13.45
N TRP A 457 -17.85 -15.18 -14.57
CA TRP A 457 -17.21 -14.80 -15.84
C TRP A 457 -18.22 -14.51 -16.95
N ALA A 458 -19.52 -14.38 -16.61
CA ALA A 458 -20.53 -13.97 -17.58
C ALA A 458 -20.17 -12.58 -18.15
N GLY A 459 -20.17 -12.46 -19.47
CA GLY A 459 -19.81 -11.22 -20.17
C GLY A 459 -18.32 -10.88 -20.13
N ALA A 460 -17.46 -11.84 -19.79
CA ALA A 460 -16.02 -11.62 -19.84
C ALA A 460 -15.54 -11.38 -21.28
N GLU A 461 -14.57 -10.48 -21.44
CA GLU A 461 -13.91 -10.21 -22.71
C GLU A 461 -12.39 -10.25 -22.59
N ARG A 462 -11.71 -10.63 -23.68
CA ARG A 462 -10.26 -10.54 -23.78
C ARG A 462 -9.83 -9.11 -24.06
N VAL A 463 -8.86 -8.63 -23.29
CA VAL A 463 -8.30 -7.28 -23.39
C VAL A 463 -6.78 -7.37 -23.44
N ARG A 464 -6.16 -6.38 -24.10
CA ARG A 464 -4.71 -6.28 -24.18
C ARG A 464 -4.18 -5.32 -23.11
N VAL A 465 -3.00 -5.63 -22.57
CA VAL A 465 -2.28 -4.74 -21.68
C VAL A 465 -1.28 -3.93 -22.50
N ARG A 466 -1.48 -2.62 -22.57
CA ARG A 466 -0.53 -1.71 -23.20
C ARG A 466 0.38 -1.10 -22.15
N THR A 467 1.69 -1.19 -22.35
CA THR A 467 2.68 -0.50 -21.53
C THR A 467 3.13 0.76 -22.26
N THR A 468 2.88 1.94 -21.68
CA THR A 468 3.41 3.20 -22.22
C THR A 468 4.72 3.54 -21.51
N PRO A 469 5.76 4.02 -22.24
CA PRO A 469 7.00 4.48 -21.63
C PRO A 469 6.82 5.87 -20.99
N THR A 470 5.97 5.98 -19.98
CA THR A 470 5.80 7.23 -19.22
C THR A 470 6.29 7.03 -17.78
N GLY A 471 7.26 7.85 -17.37
CA GLY A 471 7.63 8.08 -15.97
C GLY A 471 8.77 7.21 -15.38
N ARG A 472 9.30 7.70 -14.23
CA ARG A 472 10.44 7.16 -13.47
C ARG A 472 10.25 5.74 -12.88
N TYR A 473 9.08 5.12 -13.04
CA TYR A 473 8.67 3.90 -12.31
C TYR A 473 8.25 2.72 -13.20
N GLY A 474 8.71 2.66 -14.45
CA GLY A 474 8.59 1.45 -15.27
C GLY A 474 7.32 1.33 -16.12
N GLY A 475 6.80 2.46 -16.58
CA GLY A 475 5.70 2.55 -17.55
C GLY A 475 4.30 2.36 -16.95
N GLU A 476 3.36 3.16 -17.42
CA GLU A 476 1.95 2.98 -17.08
C GLU A 476 1.39 1.79 -17.86
N ARG A 477 0.61 0.93 -17.18
CA ARG A 477 -0.03 -0.25 -17.79
C ARG A 477 -1.53 -0.02 -17.85
N SER A 478 -2.06 0.17 -19.05
CA SER A 478 -3.48 0.40 -19.30
C SER A 478 -4.12 -0.81 -19.97
N LEU A 479 -5.38 -1.07 -19.65
CA LEU A 479 -6.19 -2.07 -20.34
C LEU A 479 -6.78 -1.46 -21.60
N VAL A 480 -6.74 -2.21 -22.70
CA VAL A 480 -7.33 -1.82 -23.98
C VAL A 480 -8.24 -2.95 -24.46
N GLY A 481 -9.54 -2.69 -24.44
CA GLY A 481 -10.56 -3.58 -24.99
C GLY A 481 -10.87 -3.25 -26.44
N ARG A 482 -11.92 -3.89 -26.97
CA ARG A 482 -12.37 -3.67 -28.37
C ARG A 482 -12.82 -2.25 -28.64
N ARG A 483 -13.38 -1.58 -27.62
CA ARG A 483 -13.95 -0.22 -27.72
C ARG A 483 -12.97 0.89 -27.31
N GLY A 484 -11.72 0.55 -27.00
CA GLY A 484 -10.70 1.50 -26.58
C GLY A 484 -10.19 1.25 -25.15
N PRO A 485 -9.60 2.28 -24.51
CA PRO A 485 -9.09 2.20 -23.15
C PRO A 485 -10.19 1.83 -22.15
N ILE A 486 -9.83 1.03 -21.15
CA ILE A 486 -10.70 0.62 -20.05
C ILE A 486 -10.18 1.23 -18.75
N ASP A 487 -11.07 1.83 -17.97
CA ASP A 487 -10.77 2.26 -16.60
C ASP A 487 -10.59 1.02 -15.71
N ASP A 488 -9.48 0.95 -14.98
CA ASP A 488 -9.21 -0.13 -14.02
C ASP A 488 -10.37 -0.33 -13.04
N MET A 489 -11.00 0.76 -12.57
CA MET A 489 -12.06 0.72 -11.57
C MET A 489 -13.38 0.16 -12.11
N ASP A 490 -13.54 0.04 -13.43
CA ASP A 490 -14.69 -0.62 -14.07
C ASP A 490 -14.54 -2.15 -14.13
N VAL A 491 -13.35 -2.68 -13.83
CA VAL A 491 -13.08 -4.12 -13.86
C VAL A 491 -13.66 -4.80 -12.61
N GLN A 492 -14.61 -5.71 -12.80
CA GLN A 492 -15.23 -6.50 -11.73
C GLN A 492 -14.48 -7.80 -11.43
N ARG A 493 -13.84 -8.37 -12.47
CA ARG A 493 -13.05 -9.60 -12.43
C ARG A 493 -11.92 -9.52 -13.45
N ALA A 494 -10.79 -10.15 -13.16
CA ALA A 494 -9.69 -10.29 -14.09
C ALA A 494 -8.95 -11.61 -13.86
N ARG A 495 -8.53 -12.29 -14.92
CA ARG A 495 -7.60 -13.42 -14.89
C ARG A 495 -6.64 -13.36 -16.08
N LEU A 496 -5.51 -14.05 -15.94
CA LEU A 496 -4.64 -14.34 -17.07
C LEU A 496 -5.38 -15.28 -18.03
N VAL A 497 -5.20 -15.06 -19.32
CA VAL A 497 -5.60 -16.01 -20.35
C VAL A 497 -4.54 -17.10 -20.38
N ASP A 498 -4.96 -18.35 -20.17
CA ASP A 498 -4.09 -19.52 -20.29
C ASP A 498 -3.70 -19.80 -21.75
#